data_AF-A0A3D1E4I3-F1
#
_entry.id   AF-A0A3D1E4I3-F1
#
_cell.length_a   1.000
_cell.length_b   1.000
_cell.length_c   1.000
_cell.angle_alpha   90.00
_cell.angle_beta   90.00
_cell.angle_gamma   90.00
#
_symmetry.space_group_name_H-M   'P 1'
#
loop_
_entity.id
_entity.type
_entity.pdbx_description
1 polymer ?
#
loop_
_entity_poly.entity_id
_entity_poly.type
_entity_poly.pdbx_seq_one_letter_code
_entity_poly.pdbx_strand_id
1 'polypeptide(L)'
;MNQDYIKADAWKIIEEGFSADQVKSSESLFSIGNGSMGQRANFEEHYSGSTFQGSYIGGVYYPDKTRVGWWKNGYPEYFAKVLNAPSWIGIDVHLNGTRLDLNQCTSVRSFRRELDMEHGVYTRSFEAEMANGLQVKVTSVRFLSMKVDELGAIRYSVTPLNQDAEIQMTPYLDSSITNHDSNWDDAFWNTTEVRVAQDQAFILAQTNKTNFKTCTFMGVGLYLDGKKVAASGTTDQ
;
A
#
# COMPACT_ATOMS: atom_id res chain seq x y z
N MET A 1 -22.57 14.66 -3.49
CA MET A 1 -22.63 14.75 -2.01
C MET A 1 -21.27 15.27 -1.58
N ASN A 2 -21.17 16.54 -1.16
CA ASN A 2 -19.90 17.09 -0.68
C ASN A 2 -19.62 16.48 0.70
N GLN A 3 -18.65 15.56 0.77
CA GLN A 3 -18.18 15.05 2.06
C GLN A 3 -17.15 16.04 2.60
N ASP A 4 -17.50 16.77 3.65
CA ASP A 4 -16.66 17.79 4.29
C ASP A 4 -15.90 17.20 5.49
N TYR A 5 -14.99 16.27 5.21
CA TYR A 5 -14.16 15.59 6.23
C TYR A 5 -12.66 15.92 6.10
N ILE A 6 -12.33 16.78 5.13
CA ILE A 6 -10.97 17.24 4.86
C ILE A 6 -10.83 18.65 5.42
N LYS A 7 -9.82 18.85 6.27
CA LYS A 7 -9.47 20.16 6.79
C LYS A 7 -8.60 20.91 5.78
N ALA A 8 -8.97 22.17 5.55
CA ALA A 8 -8.21 23.07 4.70
C ALA A 8 -6.91 23.50 5.38
N ASP A 9 -5.82 23.45 4.62
CA ASP A 9 -4.51 23.99 4.96
C ASP A 9 -3.86 24.47 3.63
N ALA A 10 -2.93 25.43 3.72
CA ALA A 10 -2.32 26.01 2.53
C ALA A 10 -1.48 25.01 1.72
N TRP A 11 -0.82 24.07 2.40
CA TRP A 11 0.10 23.11 1.80
C TRP A 11 -0.23 21.66 2.14
N LYS A 12 -1.26 21.42 2.94
CA LYS A 12 -1.62 20.08 3.42
C LYS A 12 -3.05 19.71 3.08
N ILE A 13 -3.24 18.45 2.73
CA ILE A 13 -4.55 17.80 2.79
C ILE A 13 -4.58 17.07 4.13
N ILE A 14 -5.58 17.32 4.97
CA ILE A 14 -5.66 16.76 6.32
C ILE A 14 -7.01 16.07 6.52
N GLU A 15 -6.99 14.81 6.92
CA GLU A 15 -8.17 14.05 7.38
C GLU A 15 -7.97 13.75 8.87
N GLU A 16 -9.00 14.00 9.68
CA GLU A 16 -9.02 13.67 11.10
C GLU A 16 -10.23 12.83 11.45
N GLY A 17 -10.03 11.86 12.34
CA GLY A 17 -11.01 10.82 12.62
C GLY A 17 -10.97 9.70 11.59
N PHE A 18 -11.33 8.49 12.02
CA PHE A 18 -11.37 7.33 11.15
C PHE A 18 -12.80 6.99 10.78
N SER A 19 -13.08 6.84 9.49
CA SER A 19 -14.35 6.34 8.96
C SER A 19 -14.08 5.28 7.90
N ALA A 20 -14.56 4.06 8.14
CA ALA A 20 -14.38 2.94 7.21
C ALA A 20 -14.97 3.22 5.81
N ASP A 21 -16.08 3.97 5.74
CA ASP A 21 -16.75 4.35 4.50
C ASP A 21 -15.95 5.34 3.63
N GLN A 22 -15.00 6.06 4.24
CA GLN A 22 -14.18 7.06 3.56
C GLN A 22 -12.87 6.47 3.02
N VAL A 23 -12.47 5.26 3.44
CA VAL A 23 -11.16 4.69 3.13
C VAL A 23 -10.85 4.70 1.63
N LYS A 24 -11.76 4.25 0.76
CA LYS A 24 -11.54 4.26 -0.69
C LYS A 24 -11.37 5.66 -1.29
N SER A 25 -12.10 6.64 -0.76
CA SER A 25 -11.98 8.04 -1.18
C SER A 25 -10.65 8.63 -0.73
N SER A 26 -10.27 8.40 0.54
CA SER A 26 -9.01 8.87 1.12
C SER A 26 -7.80 8.19 0.48
N GLU A 27 -7.92 6.92 0.07
CA GLU A 27 -6.90 6.24 -0.74
C GLU A 27 -6.61 6.95 -2.05
N SER A 28 -7.65 7.48 -2.72
CA SER A 28 -7.46 8.28 -3.94
C SER A 28 -6.86 9.64 -3.61
N LEU A 29 -7.46 10.37 -2.66
CA LEU A 29 -7.12 11.75 -2.36
C LEU A 29 -5.68 11.92 -1.85
N PHE A 30 -5.18 10.97 -1.06
CA PHE A 30 -3.84 11.02 -0.46
C PHE A 30 -2.81 10.17 -1.25
N SER A 31 -3.10 9.83 -2.51
CA SER A 31 -2.17 9.09 -3.36
C SER A 31 -0.87 9.88 -3.56
N ILE A 32 0.25 9.17 -3.68
CA ILE A 32 1.57 9.74 -3.96
C ILE A 32 2.09 9.23 -5.30
N GLY A 33 2.91 10.03 -5.99
CA GLY A 33 3.48 9.69 -7.29
C GLY A 33 4.72 10.54 -7.60
N ASN A 34 5.67 9.96 -8.34
CA ASN A 34 6.88 10.66 -8.81
C ASN A 34 7.01 10.71 -10.34
N GLY A 35 5.95 10.33 -11.07
CA GLY A 35 5.93 10.26 -12.53
C GLY A 35 6.40 8.91 -13.08
N SER A 36 7.33 8.23 -12.40
CA SER A 36 7.76 6.87 -12.75
C SER A 36 6.84 5.80 -12.12
N MET A 37 6.40 6.01 -10.89
CA MET A 37 5.46 5.14 -10.19
C MET A 37 4.45 5.95 -9.36
N GLY A 38 3.35 5.29 -9.01
CA GLY A 38 2.29 5.85 -8.16
C GLY A 38 1.77 4.82 -7.17
N GLN A 39 1.35 5.28 -6.00
CA GLN A 39 0.84 4.44 -4.93
C GLN A 39 -0.40 5.10 -4.33
N ARG A 40 -1.53 4.40 -4.35
CA ARG A 40 -2.73 4.82 -3.62
C ARG A 40 -2.44 4.86 -2.13
N ALA A 41 -3.20 5.68 -1.40
CA ALA A 41 -3.04 5.86 0.04
C ALA A 41 -3.52 4.66 0.89
N ASN A 42 -3.33 3.42 0.39
CA ASN A 42 -3.63 2.19 1.10
C ASN A 42 -2.78 2.10 2.38
N PHE A 43 -3.34 1.45 3.40
CA PHE A 43 -2.62 1.14 4.63
C PHE A 43 -1.52 0.13 4.36
N GLU A 44 -0.39 0.29 5.05
CA GLU A 44 0.72 -0.66 5.00
C GLU A 44 0.36 -1.96 5.71
N GLU A 45 -0.30 -1.86 6.87
CA GLU A 45 -0.87 -2.99 7.59
C GLU A 45 -2.14 -3.54 6.97
N HIS A 46 -2.53 -4.73 7.42
CA HIS A 46 -3.76 -5.37 6.99
C HIS A 46 -4.99 -4.51 7.29
N TYR A 47 -5.93 -4.49 6.34
CA TYR A 47 -7.22 -3.86 6.49
C TYR A 47 -8.29 -4.75 5.88
N SER A 48 -9.17 -5.32 6.71
CA SER A 48 -10.26 -6.20 6.24
C SER A 48 -11.45 -5.44 5.65
N GLY A 49 -11.49 -4.12 5.82
CA GLY A 49 -12.57 -3.28 5.31
C GLY A 49 -12.51 -3.05 3.80
N SER A 50 -13.47 -2.28 3.28
CA SER A 50 -13.52 -1.92 1.86
C SER A 50 -12.33 -1.04 1.49
N THR A 51 -11.42 -1.55 0.66
CA THR A 51 -10.22 -0.88 0.14
C THR A 51 -10.12 -1.06 -1.37
N PHE A 52 -9.39 -0.17 -2.04
CA PHE A 52 -8.97 -0.33 -3.44
C PHE A 52 -7.44 -0.29 -3.47
N GLN A 53 -6.80 -1.46 -3.44
CA GLN A 53 -5.35 -1.57 -3.52
C GLN A 53 -4.85 -1.14 -4.90
N GLY A 54 -3.83 -0.28 -4.95
CA GLY A 54 -3.27 0.16 -6.22
C GLY A 54 -1.85 0.70 -6.12
N SER A 55 -0.93 0.00 -6.79
CA SER A 55 0.44 0.43 -7.11
C SER A 55 0.56 0.47 -8.63
N TYR A 56 1.21 1.48 -9.21
CA TYR A 56 1.27 1.64 -10.67
C TYR A 56 2.66 2.03 -11.13
N ILE A 57 3.08 1.52 -12.29
CA ILE A 57 4.36 1.85 -12.93
C ILE A 57 4.06 2.53 -14.27
N GLY A 58 4.64 3.71 -14.49
CA GLY A 58 4.51 4.49 -15.71
C GLY A 58 4.96 3.70 -16.93
N GLY A 59 4.16 3.72 -17.99
CA GLY A 59 4.45 3.01 -19.24
C GLY A 59 4.17 1.50 -19.23
N VAL A 60 3.89 0.89 -18.07
CA VAL A 60 3.50 -0.53 -17.99
C VAL A 60 2.00 -0.66 -18.15
N TYR A 61 1.59 -1.18 -19.29
CA TYR A 61 0.17 -1.36 -19.63
C TYR A 61 -0.13 -2.77 -20.14
N TYR A 62 -1.42 -3.09 -20.18
CA TYR A 62 -1.94 -4.33 -20.72
C TYR A 62 -3.03 -4.08 -21.76
N PRO A 63 -2.94 -4.70 -22.96
CA PRO A 63 -3.98 -4.63 -23.98
C PRO A 63 -5.12 -5.59 -23.61
N ASP A 64 -6.11 -5.08 -22.88
CA ASP A 64 -7.27 -5.85 -22.49
C ASP A 64 -8.26 -5.92 -23.65
N LYS A 65 -8.75 -7.12 -24.00
CA LYS A 65 -9.56 -7.32 -25.20
C LYS A 65 -10.85 -6.53 -25.07
N THR A 66 -11.21 -5.81 -26.13
CA THR A 66 -12.44 -5.00 -26.15
C THR A 66 -13.67 -5.87 -25.87
N ARG A 67 -14.43 -5.48 -24.85
CA ARG A 67 -15.71 -6.09 -24.46
C ARG A 67 -16.82 -5.06 -24.65
N VAL A 68 -17.68 -5.30 -25.62
CA VAL A 68 -18.80 -4.41 -25.99
C VAL A 68 -20.06 -5.22 -26.22
N GLY A 69 -21.23 -4.60 -26.07
CA GLY A 69 -22.51 -5.28 -26.34
C GLY A 69 -22.67 -5.66 -27.82
N TRP A 70 -22.31 -4.76 -28.74
CA TRP A 70 -22.38 -4.97 -30.19
C TRP A 70 -21.18 -4.32 -30.89
N TRP A 71 -20.55 -5.04 -31.81
CA TRP A 71 -19.38 -4.56 -32.54
C TRP A 71 -19.76 -3.49 -33.58
N LYS A 72 -18.87 -2.51 -33.78
CA LYS A 72 -19.00 -1.47 -34.83
C LYS A 72 -17.69 -1.30 -35.57
N ASN A 73 -17.77 -0.94 -36.86
CA ASN A 73 -16.59 -0.62 -37.66
C ASN A 73 -15.84 0.56 -37.03
N GLY A 74 -14.53 0.37 -36.82
CA GLY A 74 -13.66 1.36 -36.19
C GLY A 74 -13.47 1.18 -34.67
N TYR A 75 -14.10 0.19 -34.03
CA TYR A 75 -13.77 -0.14 -32.64
C TYR A 75 -12.35 -0.72 -32.52
N PRO A 76 -11.60 -0.31 -31.48
CA PRO A 76 -10.27 -0.83 -31.26
C PRO A 76 -10.36 -2.29 -30.80
N GLU A 77 -9.34 -3.07 -31.16
CA GLU A 77 -9.26 -4.48 -30.77
C GLU A 77 -9.04 -4.66 -29.25
N TYR A 78 -8.45 -3.66 -28.60
CA TYR A 78 -8.17 -3.66 -27.17
C TYR A 78 -8.34 -2.27 -26.54
N PHE A 79 -8.52 -2.27 -25.21
CA PHE A 79 -8.36 -1.11 -24.35
C PHE A 79 -7.08 -1.27 -23.53
N ALA A 80 -6.12 -0.36 -23.74
CA ALA A 80 -4.92 -0.33 -22.93
C ALA A 80 -5.26 0.16 -21.52
N LYS A 81 -4.89 -0.62 -20.50
CA LYS A 81 -5.06 -0.28 -19.09
C LYS A 81 -3.70 -0.27 -18.41
N VAL A 82 -3.45 0.74 -17.59
CA VAL A 82 -2.32 0.69 -16.65
C VAL A 82 -2.64 -0.39 -15.62
N LEU A 83 -1.69 -1.29 -15.39
CA LEU A 83 -1.89 -2.39 -14.45
C LEU A 83 -1.58 -1.93 -13.04
N ASN A 84 -2.41 -2.39 -12.10
CA ASN A 84 -1.94 -2.58 -10.73
C ASN A 84 -0.67 -3.44 -10.79
N ALA A 85 0.41 -2.99 -10.17
CA ALA A 85 1.73 -3.62 -10.13
C ALA A 85 1.91 -4.36 -8.80
N PRO A 86 2.90 -5.27 -8.70
CA PRO A 86 3.22 -5.90 -7.42
C PRO A 86 3.39 -4.86 -6.30
N SER A 87 2.71 -5.09 -5.17
CA SER A 87 2.69 -4.18 -4.03
C SER A 87 4.03 -4.20 -3.31
N TRP A 88 4.50 -3.02 -2.90
CA TRP A 88 5.77 -2.80 -2.21
C TRP A 88 5.60 -2.25 -0.78
N ILE A 89 4.36 -1.96 -0.37
CA ILE A 89 4.07 -1.24 0.89
C ILE A 89 3.66 -2.15 2.04
N GLY A 90 3.49 -3.45 1.80
CA GLY A 90 2.89 -4.37 2.77
C GLY A 90 3.76 -4.54 4.01
N ILE A 91 3.17 -4.34 5.19
CA ILE A 91 3.80 -4.58 6.49
C ILE A 91 2.79 -5.31 7.37
N ASP A 92 2.91 -6.62 7.48
CA ASP A 92 2.02 -7.38 8.34
C ASP A 92 2.45 -7.23 9.81
N VAL A 93 1.53 -6.79 10.66
CA VAL A 93 1.84 -6.45 12.06
C VAL A 93 1.00 -7.32 12.98
N HIS A 94 1.68 -8.08 13.83
CA HIS A 94 1.06 -8.86 14.89
C HIS A 94 1.53 -8.36 16.25
N LEU A 95 0.58 -8.17 17.17
CA LEU A 95 0.81 -7.68 18.53
C LEU A 95 0.23 -8.70 19.51
N ASN A 96 1.10 -9.35 20.29
CA ASN A 96 0.76 -10.51 21.12
C ASN A 96 0.00 -11.59 20.31
N GLY A 97 0.49 -11.90 19.11
CA GLY A 97 -0.14 -12.85 18.18
C GLY A 97 -1.46 -12.40 17.54
N THR A 98 -1.96 -11.19 17.85
CA THR A 98 -3.17 -10.64 17.23
C THR A 98 -2.80 -9.71 16.08
N ARG A 99 -3.36 -9.94 14.89
CA ARG A 99 -3.11 -9.11 13.71
C ARG A 99 -3.68 -7.70 13.91
N LEU A 100 -2.91 -6.67 13.58
CA LEU A 100 -3.38 -5.30 13.54
C LEU A 100 -4.28 -5.10 12.32
N ASP A 101 -5.54 -4.76 12.58
CA ASP A 101 -6.51 -4.40 11.56
C ASP A 101 -7.41 -3.29 12.10
N LEU A 102 -7.29 -2.09 11.52
CA LEU A 102 -8.02 -0.91 11.97
C LEU A 102 -9.54 -1.08 11.87
N ASN A 103 -10.02 -1.93 10.95
CA ASN A 103 -11.44 -2.25 10.78
C ASN A 103 -12.00 -3.12 11.91
N GLN A 104 -11.14 -3.85 12.63
CA GLN A 104 -11.51 -4.77 13.71
C GLN A 104 -11.13 -4.24 15.10
N CYS A 105 -10.49 -3.08 15.19
CA CYS A 105 -10.16 -2.45 16.47
C CYS A 105 -11.44 -2.03 17.21
N THR A 106 -11.45 -2.18 18.54
CA THR A 106 -12.60 -1.84 19.39
C THR A 106 -12.81 -0.33 19.47
N SER A 107 -11.71 0.44 19.39
CA SER A 107 -11.78 1.89 19.19
C SER A 107 -10.56 2.41 18.45
N VAL A 108 -10.77 3.49 17.69
CA VAL A 108 -9.72 4.25 17.01
C VAL A 108 -9.83 5.70 17.43
N ARG A 109 -8.74 6.28 17.91
CA ARG A 109 -8.65 7.63 18.45
C ARG A 109 -7.45 8.34 17.83
N SER A 110 -7.44 9.67 17.91
CA SER A 110 -6.32 10.49 17.43
C SER A 110 -5.91 10.16 15.98
N PHE A 111 -6.85 9.65 15.17
CA PHE A 111 -6.58 9.31 13.79
C PHE A 111 -6.37 10.60 13.02
N ARG A 112 -5.25 10.66 12.31
CA ARG A 112 -4.89 11.77 11.45
C ARG A 112 -4.13 11.24 10.24
N ARG A 113 -4.56 11.68 9.06
CA ARG A 113 -3.87 11.45 7.79
C ARG A 113 -3.55 12.80 7.18
N GLU A 114 -2.33 12.94 6.69
CA GLU A 114 -1.82 14.16 6.09
C GLU A 114 -1.07 13.84 4.80
N LEU A 115 -1.31 14.63 3.76
CA LEU A 115 -0.41 14.76 2.63
C LEU A 115 0.19 16.16 2.65
N ASP A 116 1.48 16.25 2.93
CA ASP A 116 2.26 17.48 2.79
C ASP A 116 2.62 17.65 1.31
N MET A 117 1.97 18.60 0.63
CA MET A 117 2.13 18.85 -0.80
C MET A 117 3.40 19.65 -1.12
N GLU A 118 3.96 20.37 -0.13
CA GLU A 118 5.22 21.11 -0.29
C GLU A 118 6.41 20.15 -0.32
N HIS A 119 6.39 19.13 0.54
CA HIS A 119 7.48 18.16 0.67
C HIS A 119 7.20 16.81 -0.02
N GLY A 120 5.96 16.55 -0.44
CA GLY A 120 5.55 15.29 -1.08
C GLY A 120 5.50 14.10 -0.12
N VAL A 121 5.15 14.33 1.15
CA VAL A 121 5.20 13.31 2.22
C VAL A 121 3.80 12.96 2.69
N TYR A 122 3.46 11.68 2.65
CA TYR A 122 2.28 11.12 3.28
C TYR A 122 2.60 10.72 4.72
N THR A 123 1.74 11.11 5.66
CA THR A 123 1.81 10.69 7.06
C THR A 123 0.44 10.22 7.55
N ARG A 124 0.40 9.09 8.25
CA ARG A 124 -0.78 8.61 8.97
C ARG A 124 -0.41 8.24 10.39
N SER A 125 -1.18 8.71 11.36
CA SER A 125 -1.01 8.39 12.77
C SER A 125 -2.35 8.09 13.42
N PHE A 126 -2.38 7.15 14.35
CA PHE A 126 -3.58 6.83 15.11
C PHE A 126 -3.21 6.15 16.42
N GLU A 127 -4.16 6.15 17.35
CA GLU A 127 -4.17 5.31 18.54
C GLU A 127 -5.33 4.33 18.40
N ALA A 128 -5.10 3.05 18.62
CA ALA A 128 -6.11 2.02 18.50
C ALA A 128 -6.12 1.10 19.71
N GLU A 129 -7.30 0.70 20.13
CA GLU A 129 -7.50 -0.40 21.07
C GLU A 129 -7.86 -1.65 20.25
N MET A 130 -7.02 -2.67 20.35
CA MET A 130 -7.20 -3.94 19.64
C MET A 130 -8.19 -4.85 20.39
N ALA A 131 -8.70 -5.87 19.70
CA ALA A 131 -9.65 -6.83 20.29
C ALA A 131 -9.11 -7.57 21.53
N ASN A 132 -7.78 -7.66 21.69
CA ASN A 132 -7.12 -8.24 22.86
C ASN A 132 -6.91 -7.23 24.02
N GLY A 133 -7.43 -6.01 23.91
CA GLY A 133 -7.30 -4.94 24.91
C GLY A 133 -5.98 -4.16 24.87
N LEU A 134 -5.05 -4.52 23.98
CA LEU A 134 -3.81 -3.78 23.80
C LEU A 134 -4.11 -2.43 23.15
N GLN A 135 -3.56 -1.37 23.72
CA GLN A 135 -3.62 -0.03 23.14
C GLN A 135 -2.29 0.28 22.45
N VAL A 136 -2.35 0.69 21.20
CA VAL A 136 -1.16 0.97 20.38
C VAL A 136 -1.28 2.34 19.74
N LYS A 137 -0.14 3.02 19.64
CA LYS A 137 0.04 4.16 18.75
C LYS A 137 0.80 3.70 17.52
N VAL A 138 0.29 4.04 16.35
CA VAL A 138 0.94 3.76 15.07
C VAL A 138 1.24 5.07 14.37
N THR A 139 2.39 5.14 13.71
CA THR A 139 2.73 6.24 12.79
C THR A 139 3.41 5.66 11.56
N SER A 140 2.81 5.91 10.39
CA SER A 140 3.38 5.61 9.08
C SER A 140 3.73 6.92 8.39
N VAL A 141 4.96 7.01 7.87
CA VAL A 141 5.43 8.12 7.04
C VAL A 141 6.01 7.52 5.78
N ARG A 142 5.59 7.99 4.60
CA ARG A 142 6.16 7.54 3.34
C ARG A 142 6.18 8.61 2.26
N PHE A 143 7.07 8.42 1.29
CA PHE A 143 7.15 9.24 0.09
C PHE A 143 7.69 8.41 -1.08
N LEU A 144 7.52 8.92 -2.29
CA LEU A 144 8.20 8.46 -3.49
C LEU A 144 9.26 9.49 -3.85
N SER A 145 10.49 9.04 -4.05
CA SER A 145 11.61 9.93 -4.33
C SER A 145 11.42 10.61 -5.68
N MET A 146 11.54 11.94 -5.69
CA MET A 146 11.55 12.75 -6.92
C MET A 146 12.93 12.77 -7.60
N LYS A 147 13.95 12.15 -6.98
CA LYS A 147 15.34 12.12 -7.48
C LYS A 147 15.77 10.74 -7.99
N VAL A 148 15.21 9.69 -7.42
CA VAL A 148 15.50 8.30 -7.77
C VAL A 148 14.15 7.66 -8.07
N ASP A 149 13.87 7.47 -9.35
CA ASP A 149 12.55 7.16 -9.88
C ASP A 149 11.96 5.87 -9.29
N GLU A 150 12.80 4.88 -9.01
CA GLU A 150 12.41 3.55 -8.52
C GLU A 150 12.32 3.46 -6.98
N LEU A 151 12.58 4.55 -6.25
CA LEU A 151 12.68 4.52 -4.79
C LEU A 151 11.42 5.07 -4.11
N GLY A 152 10.72 4.19 -3.42
CA GLY A 152 9.80 4.53 -2.32
C GLY A 152 10.44 4.27 -0.95
N ALA A 153 10.09 5.08 0.04
CA ALA A 153 10.56 4.88 1.42
C ALA A 153 9.39 4.94 2.40
N ILE A 154 9.37 4.00 3.35
CA ILE A 154 8.37 3.91 4.41
C ILE A 154 9.10 3.86 5.75
N ARG A 155 8.62 4.66 6.71
CA ARG A 155 8.93 4.53 8.13
C ARG A 155 7.63 4.22 8.86
N TYR A 156 7.52 2.98 9.33
CA TYR A 156 6.39 2.49 10.10
C TYR A 156 6.81 2.30 11.56
N SER A 157 6.03 2.80 12.51
CA SER A 157 6.35 2.76 13.93
C SER A 157 5.13 2.35 14.74
N VAL A 158 5.33 1.43 15.68
CA VAL A 158 4.29 0.94 16.60
C VAL A 158 4.80 1.10 18.03
N THR A 159 3.97 1.68 18.89
CA THR A 159 4.29 1.90 20.30
C THR A 159 3.13 1.39 21.17
N PRO A 160 3.32 0.36 21.99
CA PRO A 160 2.34 -0.03 23.01
C PRO A 160 2.15 1.10 24.02
N LEU A 161 0.90 1.33 24.47
CA LEU A 161 0.54 2.48 25.31
C LEU A 161 0.17 2.10 26.75
N ASN A 162 -0.37 0.90 26.96
CA ASN A 162 -0.92 0.49 28.25
C ASN A 162 -0.20 -0.69 28.91
N GLN A 163 0.58 -1.47 28.15
CA GLN A 163 1.34 -2.61 28.65
C GLN A 163 2.45 -2.99 27.67
N ASP A 164 3.39 -3.81 28.14
CA ASP A 164 4.39 -4.43 27.26
C ASP A 164 3.73 -5.36 26.25
N ALA A 165 4.30 -5.45 25.05
CA ALA A 165 3.79 -6.29 23.98
C ALA A 165 4.93 -6.89 23.16
N GLU A 166 4.73 -8.14 22.76
CA GLU A 166 5.49 -8.74 21.68
C GLU A 166 4.96 -8.19 20.34
N ILE A 167 5.85 -7.62 19.54
CA ILE A 167 5.50 -7.06 18.23
C ILE A 167 6.27 -7.81 17.16
N GLN A 168 5.55 -8.46 16.27
CA GLN A 168 6.08 -9.05 15.06
C GLN A 168 5.70 -8.15 13.87
N MET A 169 6.70 -7.69 13.14
CA MET A 169 6.53 -6.95 11.89
C MET A 169 7.11 -7.78 10.75
N THR A 170 6.31 -8.04 9.73
CA THR A 170 6.70 -8.79 8.54
C THR A 170 6.45 -7.91 7.33
N PRO A 171 7.39 -7.03 6.95
CA PRO A 171 7.35 -6.36 5.65
C PRO A 171 7.39 -7.38 4.51
N TYR A 172 6.62 -7.14 3.44
CA TYR A 172 6.53 -8.08 2.33
C TYR A 172 6.31 -7.37 1.00
N LEU A 173 6.71 -8.07 -0.07
CA LEU A 173 6.35 -7.76 -1.44
C LEU A 173 5.25 -8.72 -1.88
N ASP A 174 4.28 -8.24 -2.67
CA ASP A 174 3.15 -9.06 -3.09
C ASP A 174 2.86 -8.91 -4.59
N SER A 175 3.03 -10.00 -5.34
CA SER A 175 2.66 -10.09 -6.77
C SER A 175 1.32 -10.78 -7.02
N SER A 176 0.60 -11.20 -5.98
CA SER A 176 -0.74 -11.80 -6.10
C SER A 176 -1.87 -10.78 -6.27
N ILE A 177 -1.50 -9.54 -6.59
CA ILE A 177 -2.41 -8.42 -6.82
C ILE A 177 -3.34 -8.67 -8.02
N THR A 178 -4.57 -8.17 -7.90
CA THR A 178 -5.58 -8.20 -8.95
C THR A 178 -5.93 -6.79 -9.42
N ASN A 179 -6.53 -6.67 -10.60
CA ASN A 179 -7.10 -5.39 -11.06
C ASN A 179 -8.62 -5.46 -10.89
N HIS A 180 -9.22 -4.41 -10.32
CA HIS A 180 -10.67 -4.35 -10.13
C HIS A 180 -11.45 -4.31 -11.45
N ASP A 181 -10.88 -3.72 -12.51
CA ASP A 181 -11.55 -3.52 -13.80
C ASP A 181 -11.04 -4.48 -14.88
N SER A 182 -10.89 -5.78 -14.58
CA SER A 182 -10.53 -6.76 -15.60
C SER A 182 -11.74 -7.08 -16.50
N ASN A 183 -11.57 -7.08 -17.84
CA ASN A 183 -12.67 -7.50 -18.72
C ASN A 183 -12.91 -9.02 -18.67
N TRP A 184 -11.86 -9.76 -18.28
CA TRP A 184 -11.73 -11.22 -18.20
C TRP A 184 -10.91 -11.56 -16.95
N ASP A 185 -11.13 -12.73 -16.34
CA ASP A 185 -10.43 -13.19 -15.12
C ASP A 185 -8.98 -13.65 -15.37
N ASP A 186 -8.33 -13.12 -16.41
CA ASP A 186 -6.96 -13.45 -16.75
C ASP A 186 -5.97 -12.81 -15.75
N ALA A 187 -5.00 -13.59 -15.28
CA ALA A 187 -3.85 -13.02 -14.57
C ALA A 187 -3.09 -12.06 -15.50
N PHE A 188 -2.80 -10.85 -15.03
CA PHE A 188 -2.03 -9.87 -15.80
C PHE A 188 -0.53 -10.09 -15.70
N TRP A 189 -0.09 -10.63 -14.56
CA TRP A 189 1.31 -10.84 -14.20
C TRP A 189 1.63 -12.33 -14.11
N ASN A 190 2.87 -12.66 -14.46
CA ASN A 190 3.50 -13.93 -14.16
C ASN A 190 4.72 -13.66 -13.29
N THR A 191 4.72 -14.17 -12.06
CA THR A 191 5.88 -14.09 -11.17
C THR A 191 6.92 -15.10 -11.61
N THR A 192 8.03 -14.59 -12.12
CA THR A 192 9.12 -15.40 -12.69
C THR A 192 10.14 -15.80 -11.66
N GLU A 193 10.34 -14.98 -10.62
CA GLU A 193 11.33 -15.26 -9.58
C GLU A 193 11.00 -14.51 -8.28
N VAL A 194 11.27 -15.16 -7.15
CA VAL A 194 11.24 -14.56 -5.81
C VAL A 194 12.59 -14.84 -5.15
N ARG A 195 13.25 -13.78 -4.65
CA ARG A 195 14.51 -13.90 -3.92
C ARG A 195 14.41 -13.19 -2.59
N VAL A 196 14.97 -13.80 -1.56
CA VAL A 196 15.17 -13.18 -0.24
C VAL A 196 16.64 -13.32 0.14
N ALA A 197 17.22 -12.23 0.59
CA ALA A 197 18.60 -12.17 1.04
C ALA A 197 18.68 -11.30 2.30
N GLN A 198 18.73 -11.93 3.47
CA GLN A 198 18.79 -11.26 4.78
C GLN A 198 17.64 -10.26 4.99
N ASP A 199 17.93 -8.97 4.87
CA ASP A 199 17.02 -7.85 5.06
C ASP A 199 16.46 -7.31 3.73
N GLN A 200 16.67 -8.02 2.63
CA GLN A 200 16.21 -7.68 1.29
C GLN A 200 15.32 -8.75 0.69
N ALA A 201 14.36 -8.31 -0.14
CA ALA A 201 13.56 -9.21 -0.96
C ALA A 201 13.32 -8.62 -2.35
N PHE A 202 13.11 -9.50 -3.32
CA PHE A 202 12.92 -9.18 -4.72
C PHE A 202 11.84 -10.07 -5.32
N ILE A 203 10.95 -9.48 -6.11
CA ILE A 203 10.00 -10.19 -6.97
C ILE A 203 10.25 -9.74 -8.41
N LEU A 204 10.59 -10.68 -9.28
CA LEU A 204 10.62 -10.46 -10.73
C LEU A 204 9.30 -10.93 -11.32
N ALA A 205 8.60 -10.02 -11.98
CA ALA A 205 7.33 -10.32 -12.64
C ALA A 205 7.36 -9.88 -14.10
N GLN A 206 6.55 -10.54 -14.93
CA GLN A 206 6.37 -10.20 -16.33
C GLN A 206 4.90 -10.08 -16.68
N THR A 207 4.52 -9.06 -17.45
CA THR A 207 3.15 -8.94 -17.97
C THR A 207 2.89 -9.98 -19.07
N ASN A 208 1.76 -10.67 -19.04
CA ASN A 208 1.50 -11.83 -19.91
C ASN A 208 1.38 -11.52 -21.41
N LYS A 209 0.95 -10.31 -21.80
CA LYS A 209 0.75 -9.95 -23.24
C LYS A 209 1.81 -9.01 -23.79
N THR A 210 2.25 -8.04 -22.99
CA THR A 210 3.18 -6.99 -23.40
C THR A 210 4.64 -7.29 -23.07
N ASN A 211 4.91 -8.35 -22.30
CA ASN A 211 6.25 -8.79 -21.91
C ASN A 211 7.10 -7.71 -21.20
N PHE A 212 6.48 -6.70 -20.59
CA PHE A 212 7.18 -5.83 -19.65
C PHE A 212 7.68 -6.66 -18.48
N LYS A 213 8.97 -6.51 -18.16
CA LYS A 213 9.62 -7.16 -17.02
C LYS A 213 9.84 -6.13 -15.94
N THR A 214 9.42 -6.45 -14.72
CA THR A 214 9.56 -5.58 -13.56
C THR A 214 10.27 -6.33 -12.45
N CYS A 215 11.01 -5.58 -11.64
CA CYS A 215 11.59 -6.07 -10.39
C CYS A 215 11.09 -5.15 -9.27
N THR A 216 10.22 -5.68 -8.42
CA THR A 216 9.87 -5.01 -7.17
C THR A 216 10.86 -5.45 -6.12
N PHE A 217 11.47 -4.50 -5.41
CA PHE A 217 12.47 -4.79 -4.38
C PHE A 217 12.15 -4.08 -3.08
N MET A 218 12.62 -4.63 -1.96
CA MET A 218 12.63 -3.96 -0.67
C MET A 218 13.94 -4.22 0.07
N GLY A 219 14.31 -3.27 0.92
CA GLY A 219 15.32 -3.41 1.97
C GLY A 219 14.76 -2.92 3.29
N VAL A 220 15.00 -3.66 4.37
CA VAL A 220 14.33 -3.45 5.66
C VAL A 220 15.33 -3.12 6.76
N GLY A 221 15.02 -2.10 7.56
CA GLY A 221 15.72 -1.85 8.82
C GLY A 221 14.73 -1.92 9.98
N LEU A 222 15.01 -2.78 10.96
CA LEU A 222 14.22 -2.90 12.18
C LEU A 222 14.93 -2.23 13.36
N TYR A 223 14.20 -1.44 14.14
CA TYR A 223 14.73 -0.68 15.25
C TYR A 223 13.82 -0.81 16.47
N LEU A 224 14.43 -1.01 17.64
CA LEU A 224 13.77 -0.96 18.96
C LEU A 224 14.41 0.19 19.75
N ASP A 225 13.60 1.17 20.16
CA ASP A 225 14.06 2.37 20.88
C ASP A 225 15.25 3.07 20.21
N GLY A 226 15.22 3.15 18.87
CA GLY A 226 16.27 3.76 18.05
C GLY A 226 17.52 2.89 17.85
N LYS A 227 17.60 1.71 18.47
CA LYS A 227 18.70 0.75 18.27
C LYS A 227 18.34 -0.27 17.20
N LYS A 228 19.21 -0.45 16.22
CA LYS A 228 19.01 -1.45 15.16
C LYS A 228 19.01 -2.85 15.79
N VAL A 229 18.00 -3.65 15.44
CA VAL A 229 17.90 -5.07 15.82
C VAL A 229 17.96 -5.94 14.56
N ALA A 230 18.25 -7.23 14.72
CA ALA A 230 18.32 -8.15 13.59
C ALA A 230 16.93 -8.35 12.97
N ALA A 231 16.85 -8.26 11.65
CA ALA A 231 15.71 -8.69 10.86
C ALA A 231 16.14 -9.90 10.02
N SER A 232 15.25 -10.86 9.81
CA SER A 232 15.47 -12.04 8.97
C SER A 232 14.30 -12.20 8.02
N GLY A 233 14.58 -12.36 6.73
CA GLY A 233 13.56 -12.65 5.73
C GLY A 233 13.26 -14.15 5.59
N THR A 234 12.02 -14.45 5.20
CA THR A 234 11.55 -15.77 4.79
C THR A 234 10.72 -15.64 3.51
N THR A 235 10.46 -16.76 2.83
CA THR A 235 9.52 -16.81 1.70
C THR A 235 8.39 -17.77 2.05
N ASP A 236 7.16 -17.32 1.94
CA ASP A 236 5.99 -18.20 1.94
C ASP A 236 5.74 -18.60 0.49
N GLN A 237 6.05 -19.86 0.13
CA GLN A 237 5.72 -20.45 -1.18
C GLN A 237 4.39 -21.18 -1.12
#